data_AF-A0A0X8CGI7-F1
#
_entry.id   AF-A0A0X8CGI7-F1
#
_cell.length_a   1.000
_cell.length_b   1.000
_cell.length_c   1.000
_cell.angle_alpha   90.00
_cell.angle_beta   90.00
_cell.angle_gamma   90.00
#
_symmetry.space_group_name_H-M   'P 1'
#
loop_
_entity.id
_entity.type
_entity.pdbx_description
1 polymer ?
#
loop_
_entity_poly.entity_id
_entity_poly.type
_entity_poly.pdbx_seq_one_letter_code
_entity_poly.pdbx_strand_id
1 'polypeptide(L)' 'MSDVRNLLIRGSEKVIEHYRVLLAGAKTESERQLYRNRIEREQRLLETLQGGIPQRSAA' A
#
# COMPACT_ATOMS: atom_id res chain seq x y z
N MET A 1 -1.97 22.78 -1.75
CA MET A 1 -1.11 21.71 -1.18
C MET A 1 -1.93 20.50 -0.72
N SER A 2 -3.18 20.66 -0.26
CA SER A 2 -4.09 19.56 0.09
C SER A 2 -4.50 18.68 -1.10
N ASP A 3 -4.65 19.25 -2.29
CA ASP A 3 -5.27 18.53 -3.41
C ASP A 3 -4.35 17.49 -4.04
N VAL A 4 -3.06 17.82 -4.15
CA VAL A 4 -2.02 16.86 -4.57
C VAL A 4 -1.89 15.74 -3.53
N ARG A 5 -1.91 16.07 -2.24
CA ARG A 5 -1.87 15.08 -1.14
C ARG A 5 -3.08 14.14 -1.20
N ASN A 6 -4.28 14.67 -1.38
CA ASN A 6 -5.51 13.89 -1.53
C ASN A 6 -5.50 13.01 -2.79
N LEU A 7 -4.93 13.51 -3.89
CA LEU A 7 -4.78 12.73 -5.12
C LEU A 7 -3.83 11.53 -4.90
N LEU A 8 -2.70 11.74 -4.22
CA LEU A 8 -1.74 10.68 -3.92
C LEU A 8 -2.32 9.64 -2.96
N ILE A 9 -3.10 10.07 -1.95
CA ILE A 9 -3.81 9.18 -1.04
C ILE A 9 -4.77 8.28 -1.83
N ARG A 10 -5.66 8.88 -2.64
CA ARG A 10 -6.62 8.13 -3.47
C ARG A 10 -5.94 7.20 -4.48
N GLY A 11 -4.81 7.64 -5.04
CA GLY A 11 -3.99 6.82 -5.93
C GLY A 11 -3.45 5.58 -5.21
N SER A 12 -2.86 5.76 -4.04
CA SER A 12 -2.30 4.68 -3.22
C SER A 12 -3.38 3.69 -2.76
N GLU A 13 -4.55 4.19 -2.35
CA GLU A 13 -5.72 3.36 -1.98
C GLU A 13 -6.15 2.45 -3.15
N LYS A 14 -6.30 2.99 -4.36
CA LYS A 14 -6.64 2.20 -5.56
C LYS A 14 -5.61 1.13 -5.87
N VAL A 15 -4.32 1.46 -5.72
CA VAL A 15 -3.24 0.50 -5.94
C VAL A 15 -3.32 -0.65 -4.92
N ILE A 16 -3.57 -0.34 -3.65
CA ILE A 16 -3.76 -1.36 -2.60
C ILE A 16 -4.95 -2.26 -2.91
N GLU A 17 -6.10 -1.70 -3.29
CA GLU A 17 -7.28 -2.48 -3.67
C GLU A 17 -6.98 -3.43 -4.84
N HIS A 18 -6.31 -2.94 -5.88
CA HIS A 18 -5.90 -3.74 -7.02
C HIS A 18 -5.02 -4.92 -6.61
N TYR A 19 -3.98 -4.67 -5.80
CA TYR A 19 -3.09 -5.75 -5.36
C TYR A 19 -3.75 -6.71 -4.37
N ARG A 20 -4.77 -6.29 -3.60
CA ARG A 20 -5.56 -7.21 -2.77
C ARG A 20 -6.36 -8.20 -3.63
N VAL A 21 -6.92 -7.74 -4.75
CA VAL A 21 -7.60 -8.62 -5.72
C VAL A 21 -6.60 -9.61 -6.33
N LEU A 22 -5.42 -9.14 -6.76
CA LEU A 22 -4.38 -10.02 -7.28
C LEU A 22 -3.87 -11.02 -6.24
N LEU A 23 -3.75 -10.60 -4.98
CA LEU A 23 -3.35 -11.46 -3.87
C LEU A 23 -4.37 -12.59 -3.62
N ALA A 24 -5.66 -12.29 -3.70
CA ALA A 24 -6.72 -13.29 -3.56
C ALA A 24 -6.67 -14.34 -4.69
N GLY A 25 -6.26 -13.94 -5.89
CA GLY A 25 -6.12 -14.81 -7.07
C GLY A 25 -4.73 -15.45 -7.24
N ALA A 26 -3.77 -15.17 -6.34
CA ALA A 26 -2.39 -15.61 -6.51
C ALA A 26 -2.24 -17.14 -6.37
N LYS A 27 -1.56 -17.75 -7.34
CA LYS A 27 -1.40 -19.22 -7.44
C LYS A 27 -0.12 -19.71 -6.79
N THR A 28 0.87 -18.84 -6.67
CA THR A 28 2.19 -19.14 -6.11
C THR A 28 2.51 -18.27 -4.90
N GLU A 29 3.36 -18.77 -3.99
CA GLU A 29 3.80 -17.97 -2.85
C GLU A 29 4.67 -16.78 -3.28
N SER A 30 5.43 -16.93 -4.37
CA SER A 30 6.21 -15.83 -4.96
C SER A 30 5.32 -14.66 -5.42
N GLU A 31 4.20 -14.95 -6.08
CA GLU A 31 3.20 -13.93 -6.45
C GLU A 31 2.58 -13.29 -5.20
N ARG A 32 2.21 -14.10 -4.20
CA ARG A 32 1.68 -13.59 -2.93
C ARG A 32 2.65 -12.65 -2.24
N GLN A 33 3.93 -13.01 -2.17
CA GLN A 33 4.95 -12.19 -1.55
C GLN A 33 5.17 -10.89 -2.34
N LEU A 34 5.18 -10.95 -3.67
CA LEU A 34 5.27 -9.76 -4.53
C LEU A 34 4.11 -8.79 -4.24
N TYR A 35 2.87 -9.29 -4.21
CA TYR A 35 1.69 -8.46 -3.98
C TYR A 35 1.64 -7.92 -2.55
N ARG A 36 2.00 -8.72 -1.54
CA ARG A 36 2.13 -8.26 -0.14
C ARG A 36 3.17 -7.15 -0.01
N ASN A 37 4.37 -7.34 -0.55
CA ASN A 37 5.44 -6.33 -0.52
C ASN A 37 4.99 -5.01 -1.18
N ARG A 38 4.19 -5.10 -2.25
CA ARG A 38 3.66 -3.92 -2.93
C ARG A 38 2.61 -3.21 -2.10
N ILE A 39 1.66 -3.95 -1.51
CA ILE A 39 0.65 -3.41 -0.59
C ILE A 39 1.32 -2.71 0.60
N GLU A 40 2.32 -3.33 1.23
CA GLU A 40 3.04 -2.74 2.36
C GLU A 40 3.74 -1.42 2.02
N ARG A 41 4.31 -1.30 0.81
CA ARG A 41 4.93 -0.04 0.37
C ARG A 41 3.91 1.08 0.23
N GLU A 42 2.76 0.80 -0.37
CA GLU A 42 1.68 1.79 -0.52
C GLU A 42 1.04 2.14 0.84
N GLN A 43 0.92 1.16 1.75
CA GLN A 43 0.42 1.39 3.11
C GLN A 43 1.33 2.35 3.89
N ARG A 44 2.66 2.15 3.81
CA ARG A 44 3.64 3.08 4.41
C ARG A 44 3.60 4.48 3.79
N LEU A 45 3.37 4.55 2.48
CA LEU A 45 3.17 5.83 1.78
C LEU A 45 1.92 6.54 2.29
N LEU A 46 0.81 5.82 2.46
CA LEU A 46 -0.42 6.35 3.04
C LEU A 46 -0.23 6.87 4.47
N GLU A 47 0.46 6.12 5.32
CA GLU A 47 0.77 6.57 6.69
C GLU A 47 1.53 7.91 6.66
N THR A 48 2.58 8.00 5.85
CA THR A 48 3.36 9.23 5.65
C THR A 48 2.49 10.37 5.12
N LEU A 49 1.67 10.07 4.10
CA LEU A 49 0.75 11.04 3.49
C LEU A 49 -0.40 11.41 4.40
N GLN A 50 -0.78 10.64 5.41
CA GLN A 50 -1.83 11.00 6.36
C GLN A 50 -1.25 11.74 7.59
N GLY A 51 0.07 11.83 7.69
CA GLY A 51 0.76 12.44 8.84
C GLY A 51 0.92 11.47 10.01
N GLY A 52 0.72 10.18 9.77
CA GLY A 52 1.12 9.13 10.70
C GLY A 52 2.65 9.10 10.77
N ILE A 53 3.18 9.23 11.98
CA ILE A 53 4.59 8.91 12.25
C ILE A 53 4.78 7.46 11.81
N PRO A 54 5.71 7.14 10.89
CA PRO A 54 5.95 5.76 10.48
C PRO A 54 6.35 4.99 11.74
N GLN A 55 5.44 4.16 12.25
CA GLN A 55 5.80 3.20 13.27
C GLN A 55 6.78 2.27 12.60
N ARG A 56 8.08 2.49 12.87
CA ARG A 56 9.12 1.50 12.64
C ARG A 56 8.54 0.19 13.12
N SER A 57 8.26 -0.72 12.20
CA SER A 57 7.89 -2.09 12.51
C SER A 57 8.93 -2.61 13.49
N ALA A 58 8.52 -2.76 14.74
CA ALA A 58 9.35 -3.36 15.78
C ALA A 58 9.55 -4.82 15.39
N ALA A 59 10.80 -5.24 15.49
CA ALA A 59 11.32 -6.55 15.13
C ALA A 59 10.69 -7.70 15.93
#